data_AF-A0A520DXC2-F1
#
_entry.id   AF-A0A520DXC2-F1
#
_cell.length_a   1.000
_cell.length_b   1.000
_cell.length_c   1.000
_cell.angle_alpha   90.00
_cell.angle_beta   90.00
_cell.angle_gamma   90.00
#
_symmetry.space_group_name_H-M   'P 1'
#
loop_
_entity.id
_entity.type
_entity.pdbx_description
1 polymer ?
#
loop_
_entity_poly.entity_id
_entity_poly.type
_entity_poly.pdbx_seq_one_letter_code
_entity_poly.pdbx_strand_id
1 'polypeptide(L)'
;MTSRGKKIFLASTIIIPFLIYCIVYYAPIIRNAPFKAKEFVSLEYKWGAGNNLENSYNSATGEYKYYNNNDSLITTKIELS
;
A
#
# COMPACT_ATOMS: atom_id res chain seq x y z
N MET A 1 41.22 15.17 14.21
CA MET A 1 39.86 15.36 13.68
C MET A 1 38.93 15.83 14.79
N THR A 2 38.16 16.88 14.55
CA THR A 2 37.10 17.32 15.48
C THR A 2 35.98 16.28 15.54
N SER A 3 35.22 16.25 16.63
CA SER A 3 34.05 15.37 16.80
C SER A 3 33.05 15.51 15.66
N ARG A 4 32.84 16.74 15.18
CA ARG A 4 32.01 17.04 14.00
C ARG A 4 32.56 16.39 12.73
N GLY A 5 33.87 16.50 12.48
CA GLY A 5 34.52 15.87 11.31
C GLY A 5 34.42 14.35 11.31
N LYS A 6 34.55 13.70 12.49
CA LYS A 6 34.37 12.24 12.61
C LYS A 6 32.94 11.79 12.28
N LYS A 7 31.92 12.53 12.74
CA LYS A 7 30.52 12.23 12.43
C LYS A 7 30.21 12.37 10.94
N ILE A 8 30.68 13.45 10.32
CA ILE A 8 30.51 13.67 8.87
C ILE A 8 31.18 12.56 8.07
N PHE A 9 32.43 12.23 8.41
CA PHE A 9 33.18 11.16 7.75
C PHE A 9 32.49 9.80 7.87
N LEU A 10 31.97 9.45 9.05
CA LEU A 10 31.26 8.20 9.28
C LEU A 10 29.95 8.15 8.48
N ALA A 11 29.19 9.24 8.47
CA ALA A 11 27.97 9.35 7.68
C ALA A 11 28.26 9.22 6.17
N SER A 12 29.31 9.87 5.68
CA SER A 12 29.66 9.83 4.26
C SER A 12 30.23 8.49 3.80
N THR A 13 30.85 7.71 4.69
CA THR A 13 31.48 6.43 4.33
C THR A 13 30.59 5.22 4.56
N ILE A 14 29.57 5.34 5.42
CA ILE A 14 28.66 4.23 5.71
C ILE A 14 27.26 4.51 5.18
N ILE A 15 26.66 5.63 5.57
CA ILE A 15 25.26 5.92 5.26
C ILE A 15 25.10 6.19 3.75
N ILE A 16 25.98 7.00 3.16
CA ILE A 16 25.89 7.35 1.74
C ILE A 16 26.03 6.10 0.84
N PRO A 17 27.08 5.26 0.96
CA PRO A 17 27.19 4.06 0.13
C PRO A 17 26.06 3.07 0.33
N PHE A 18 25.56 2.94 1.58
CA PHE A 18 24.39 2.11 1.87
C PHE A 18 23.13 2.61 1.15
N LEU A 19 22.86 3.91 1.19
CA LEU A 19 21.71 4.50 0.47
C LEU A 19 21.86 4.36 -1.04
N ILE A 20 23.07 4.56 -1.58
CA ILE A 20 23.35 4.34 -3.01
C ILE A 20 23.05 2.89 -3.39
N TYR A 21 23.53 1.92 -2.61
CA TYR A 21 23.25 0.51 -2.82
C TYR A 21 21.74 0.22 -2.83
N CYS A 22 21.01 0.71 -1.82
CA CYS A 22 19.56 0.55 -1.75
C CYS A 22 18.86 1.13 -2.99
N ILE A 23 19.23 2.34 -3.41
CA ILE A 23 18.61 2.98 -4.58
C ILE A 23 18.91 2.16 -5.85
N VAL A 24 20.17 1.82 -6.10
CA VAL A 24 20.56 1.10 -7.32
C VAL A 24 19.92 -0.28 -7.38
N TYR A 25 19.84 -0.99 -6.25
CA TYR A 25 19.27 -2.33 -6.18
C TYR A 25 17.74 -2.33 -6.27
N TYR A 26 17.06 -1.48 -5.49
CA TYR A 26 15.58 -1.51 -5.39
C TYR A 26 14.87 -0.67 -6.47
N ALA A 27 15.52 0.36 -7.04
CA ALA A 27 14.89 1.15 -8.09
C ALA A 27 14.39 0.36 -9.31
N PRO A 28 15.14 -0.61 -9.90
CA PRO A 28 14.62 -1.42 -10.99
C PRO A 28 13.46 -2.31 -10.55
N ILE A 29 13.47 -2.83 -9.31
CA ILE A 29 12.38 -3.65 -8.76
C ILE A 29 11.09 -2.84 -8.67
N ILE A 30 11.16 -1.61 -8.16
CA ILE A 30 10.01 -0.71 -8.06
C ILE A 30 9.51 -0.28 -9.45
N ARG A 31 10.42 0.02 -10.39
CA ARG A 31 10.06 0.44 -11.76
C ARG A 31 9.36 -0.67 -12.56
N ASN A 32 9.81 -1.91 -12.36
CA ASN A 32 9.28 -3.09 -13.05
C ASN A 32 8.23 -3.83 -12.21
N ALA A 33 7.77 -3.25 -11.10
CA ALA A 33 6.74 -3.86 -10.28
C ALA A 33 5.46 -4.10 -11.12
N PRO A 34 4.80 -5.25 -10.94
CA PRO A 34 3.59 -5.60 -11.70
C PRO A 34 2.42 -4.65 -11.42
N PHE A 35 2.38 -4.05 -10.23
CA PHE A 35 1.34 -3.11 -9.82
C PHE A 35 1.95 -1.73 -9.63
N LYS A 36 1.73 -0.82 -10.60
CA LYS A 36 2.25 0.55 -10.52
C LYS A 36 1.23 1.45 -9.86
N ALA A 37 1.67 2.31 -8.93
CA ALA A 37 0.78 3.26 -8.27
C ALA A 37 0.02 4.17 -9.26
N LYS A 38 0.63 4.51 -10.41
CA LYS A 38 -0.01 5.29 -11.48
C LYS A 38 -1.17 4.57 -12.18
N GLU A 39 -1.26 3.25 -12.04
CA GLU A 39 -2.29 2.38 -12.61
C GLU A 39 -3.35 2.00 -11.55
N PHE A 40 -3.19 2.49 -10.31
CA PHE A 40 -4.20 2.30 -9.27
C PHE A 40 -5.46 3.12 -9.62
N VAL A 41 -6.57 2.42 -9.87
CA VAL A 41 -7.87 3.03 -10.18
C VAL A 41 -8.76 3.06 -8.93
N SER A 42 -8.89 1.91 -8.27
CA SER A 42 -9.75 1.74 -7.10
C SER A 42 -9.33 0.51 -6.30
N LEU A 43 -9.85 0.42 -5.08
CA LEU A 43 -9.76 -0.75 -4.23
C LEU A 43 -11.09 -1.50 -4.26
N GLU A 44 -11.02 -2.80 -4.52
CA GLU A 44 -12.11 -3.73 -4.23
C GLU A 44 -11.70 -4.63 -3.07
N TYR A 45 -12.57 -4.72 -2.07
CA TYR A 45 -12.35 -5.53 -0.88
C TYR A 45 -13.56 -6.41 -0.62
N LYS A 46 -13.33 -7.70 -0.37
CA LYS A 46 -14.40 -8.68 -0.05
C LYS A 46 -14.05 -9.41 1.24
N TRP A 47 -15.05 -9.63 2.10
CA TRP A 47 -14.87 -10.31 3.39
C TRP A 47 -16.11 -11.14 3.74
N GLY A 48 -15.94 -12.12 4.61
CA GLY A 48 -17.01 -13.02 5.03
C GLY A 48 -16.47 -14.26 5.75
N ALA A 49 -17.35 -15.21 6.03
CA ALA A 49 -17.00 -16.42 6.77
C ALA A 49 -16.55 -17.54 5.82
N GLY A 50 -15.39 -18.14 6.10
CA GLY A 50 -14.84 -19.24 5.30
C GLY A 50 -14.57 -18.84 3.86
N ASN A 51 -15.11 -19.63 2.92
CA ASN A 51 -14.96 -19.37 1.48
C ASN A 51 -16.06 -18.44 0.91
N ASN A 52 -17.02 -18.01 1.73
CA ASN A 52 -18.12 -17.16 1.32
C ASN A 52 -17.78 -15.70 1.64
N LEU A 53 -17.26 -14.97 0.64
CA LEU A 53 -16.95 -13.55 0.74
C LEU A 53 -18.13 -12.71 0.25
N GLU A 54 -19.22 -12.73 1.00
CA GLU A 54 -20.48 -12.16 0.58
C GLU A 54 -20.54 -10.63 0.77
N ASN A 55 -19.75 -10.10 1.69
CA ASN A 55 -19.65 -8.67 1.91
C ASN A 55 -18.57 -8.09 0.99
N SER A 56 -18.82 -6.90 0.44
CA SER A 56 -17.87 -6.27 -0.46
C SER A 56 -17.92 -4.75 -0.43
N TYR A 57 -16.80 -4.11 -0.76
CA TYR A 57 -16.70 -2.68 -0.99
C TYR A 57 -15.95 -2.41 -2.30
N ASN A 58 -16.47 -1.49 -3.11
CA ASN A 58 -15.80 -0.99 -4.31
C ASN A 58 -15.60 0.52 -4.20
N SER A 59 -14.34 0.97 -4.12
CA SER A 59 -14.03 2.39 -3.94
C SER A 59 -14.22 3.24 -5.21
N ALA A 60 -14.36 2.64 -6.40
CA ALA A 60 -14.67 3.39 -7.63
C ALA A 60 -16.13 3.85 -7.66
N THR A 61 -17.04 3.00 -7.19
CA THR A 61 -18.49 3.25 -7.24
C THR A 61 -19.07 3.67 -5.89
N GLY A 62 -18.35 3.38 -4.81
CA GLY A 62 -18.85 3.47 -3.44
C GLY A 62 -19.81 2.33 -3.07
N GLU A 63 -19.98 1.31 -3.92
CA GLU A 63 -20.89 0.20 -3.62
C GLU A 63 -20.39 -0.57 -2.39
N TYR A 64 -21.23 -0.66 -1.36
CA TYR A 64 -21.00 -1.38 -0.13
C TYR A 64 -22.10 -2.43 0.08
N LYS A 65 -21.71 -3.69 0.09
CA LYS A 65 -22.58 -4.85 0.25
C LYS A 65 -22.31 -5.53 1.59
N TYR A 66 -23.36 -5.76 2.37
CA TYR A 66 -23.25 -6.42 3.66
C TYR A 66 -24.54 -7.17 4.03
N TYR A 67 -24.41 -8.27 4.77
CA TYR A 67 -25.54 -8.90 5.43
C TYR A 67 -25.95 -8.15 6.69
N ASN A 68 -27.25 -7.89 6.83
CA ASN A 68 -27.81 -7.33 8.06
C ASN A 68 -28.18 -8.42 9.07
N ASN A 69 -28.69 -8.02 10.24
CA ASN A 69 -29.10 -8.95 11.31
C ASN A 69 -30.31 -9.84 10.97
N ASN A 70 -30.94 -9.64 9.81
CA ASN A 70 -32.08 -10.42 9.31
C ASN A 70 -31.66 -11.32 8.13
N ASP A 71 -30.37 -11.64 8.02
CA ASP A 71 -29.78 -12.44 6.93
C ASP A 71 -30.13 -11.93 5.53
N SER A 72 -30.35 -10.62 5.39
CA SER A 72 -30.62 -9.98 4.10
C SER A 72 -29.38 -9.25 3.60
N LEU A 73 -29.02 -9.50 2.33
CA LEU A 73 -27.95 -8.78 1.65
C LEU A 73 -28.41 -7.36 1.30
N ILE A 74 -27.80 -6.37 1.95
CA ILE A 74 -28.06 -4.95 1.71
C ILE A 74 -26.96 -4.38 0.81
N THR A 75 -27.35 -3.62 -0.21
CA THR A 75 -26.43 -2.84 -1.04
C THR A 75 -26.70 -1.35 -0.78
N THR A 76 -25.65 -0.62 -0.42
CA THR A 76 -25.72 0.83 -0.20
C THR A 76 -24.53 1.52 -0.87
N LYS A 77 -24.57 2.85 -0.99
CA LYS A 77 -23.47 3.65 -1.53
C LYS A 77 -22.79 4.40 -0.38
N ILE A 78 -21.50 4.16 -0.20
CA ILE A 78 -20.64 4.82 0.79
C ILE A 78 -19.48 5.49 0.06
N GLU A 79 -19.38 6.80 0.23
CA GLU A 79 -18.25 7.61 -0.25
C GLU A 79 -17.31 7.88 0.93
N LEU A 80 -16.02 7.56 0.76
CA LEU A 80 -14.98 7.87 1.74
C LEU A 80 -14.46 9.27 1.41
N SER A 81 -14.96 10.28 2.14
CA SER A 81 -14.52 11.69 2.04
C SER A 81 -13.26 11.95 2.86
#